data_AF-A0A5E4BKB7-F1
#
_entry.id   AF-A0A5E4BKB7-F1
#
_cell.length_a   1.000
_cell.length_b   1.000
_cell.length_c   1.000
_cell.angle_alpha   90.00
_cell.angle_beta   90.00
_cell.angle_gamma   90.00
#
_symmetry.space_group_name_H-M   'P 1'
#
loop_
_entity.id
_entity.type
_entity.pdbx_description
1 polymer ?
#
loop_
_entity_poly.entity_id
_entity_poly.type
_entity_poly.pdbx_seq_one_letter_code
_entity_poly.pdbx_strand_id
1 'polypeptide(L)'
;MATLAGGAAYFRRGSLFWFTVITLSFGYYTCVVLWPQSVPYQSLGPLGYFTQYLVNHHHTLLHNGYWLAWLIHVGESLYAMVLCKYKGITDSRAQLLWFLQTFLFGIASLSILIVYRPKRQKHS
;
A
#
# COMPACT_ATOMS: atom_id res chain seq x y z
N MET A 1 16.09 7.49 29.49
CA MET A 1 15.90 7.45 28.03
C MET A 1 14.54 6.82 27.70
N ALA A 2 13.45 7.60 27.73
CA ALA A 2 12.07 7.09 27.71
C ALA A 2 11.19 7.76 26.63
N THR A 3 11.67 7.88 25.39
CA THR A 3 10.97 8.65 24.34
C THR A 3 10.76 7.92 23.00
N LEU A 4 10.89 6.60 22.96
CA LEU A 4 10.57 5.80 21.77
C LEU A 4 9.37 4.85 21.94
N ALA A 5 8.92 4.57 23.16
CA ALA A 5 7.87 3.59 23.42
C ALA A 5 6.43 4.11 23.20
N GLY A 6 6.21 5.44 23.24
CA GLY A 6 4.86 6.03 23.17
C GLY A 6 4.21 5.99 21.78
N GLY A 7 5.00 6.22 20.71
CA GLY A 7 4.47 6.25 19.33
C GLY A 7 4.12 4.86 18.77
N ALA A 8 4.80 3.81 19.25
CA ALA A 8 4.54 2.43 18.86
C ALA A 8 3.21 1.88 19.42
N ALA A 9 2.64 2.53 20.45
CA ALA A 9 1.38 2.08 21.05
C ALA A 9 0.17 2.20 20.10
N TYR A 10 0.25 3.08 19.09
CA TYR A 10 -0.85 3.38 18.17
C TYR A 10 -0.67 2.83 16.75
N PHE A 11 0.38 2.06 16.49
CA PHE A 11 0.65 1.48 15.18
C PHE A 11 0.55 -0.05 15.23
N ARG A 12 -0.19 -0.62 14.28
CA ARG A 12 -0.29 -2.07 14.11
C ARG A 12 0.14 -2.44 12.70
N ARG A 13 1.21 -3.24 12.61
CA ARG A 13 1.70 -3.76 11.33
C ARG A 13 0.65 -4.67 10.70
N GLY A 14 0.49 -4.52 9.38
CA GLY A 14 -0.38 -5.39 8.59
C GLY A 14 0.14 -6.80 8.38
N SER A 15 -0.70 -7.61 7.73
CA SER A 15 -0.38 -9.00 7.42
C SER A 15 0.78 -9.07 6.43
N LEU A 16 1.84 -9.78 6.83
CA LEU A 16 3.02 -9.98 5.97
C LEU A 16 2.66 -10.71 4.67
N PHE A 17 1.71 -11.63 4.72
CA PHE A 17 1.22 -12.32 3.52
C PHE A 17 0.67 -11.32 2.49
N TRP A 18 -0.22 -10.43 2.91
CA TRP A 18 -0.79 -9.40 2.03
C TRP A 18 0.26 -8.39 1.57
N PHE A 19 1.23 -8.06 2.42
CA PHE A 19 2.34 -7.19 2.02
C PHE A 19 3.15 -7.82 0.91
N THR A 20 3.53 -9.09 1.03
CA THR A 20 4.25 -9.81 -0.03
C THR A 20 3.44 -9.87 -1.32
N VAL A 21 2.15 -10.23 -1.25
CA VAL A 21 1.29 -10.31 -2.44
C VAL A 21 1.21 -8.96 -3.16
N ILE A 22 1.01 -7.87 -2.41
CA ILE A 22 0.89 -6.52 -3.00
C ILE A 22 2.23 -6.06 -3.56
N THR A 23 3.33 -6.22 -2.83
CA THR A 23 4.66 -5.84 -3.32
C THR A 23 5.03 -6.60 -4.59
N LEU A 24 4.80 -7.91 -4.65
CA LEU A 24 5.08 -8.69 -5.85
C LEU A 24 4.19 -8.29 -7.03
N SER A 25 2.89 -8.10 -6.78
CA SER A 25 1.93 -7.71 -7.83
C SER A 25 2.24 -6.32 -8.39
N PHE A 26 2.44 -5.34 -7.51
CA PHE A 26 2.70 -3.95 -7.90
C PHE A 26 4.10 -3.77 -8.49
N GLY A 27 5.09 -4.52 -7.97
CA GLY A 27 6.44 -4.58 -8.53
C GLY A 27 6.43 -5.18 -9.93
N TYR A 28 5.75 -6.31 -10.12
CA TYR A 28 5.57 -6.92 -11.45
C TYR A 28 4.88 -5.95 -12.42
N TYR A 29 3.80 -5.29 -11.98
CA TYR A 29 3.09 -4.32 -12.82
C TYR A 29 3.98 -3.13 -13.20
N THR A 30 4.80 -2.64 -12.26
CA THR A 30 5.80 -1.59 -12.51
C THR A 30 6.82 -2.04 -13.56
N CYS A 31 7.33 -3.27 -13.47
CA CYS A 31 8.24 -3.82 -14.49
C CYS A 31 7.55 -3.89 -15.86
N VAL A 32 6.30 -4.35 -15.92
CA VAL A 32 5.53 -4.43 -17.18
C VAL A 32 5.30 -3.05 -17.81
N VAL A 33 5.07 -2.00 -17.00
CA VAL A 33 4.77 -0.66 -17.50
C VAL A 33 6.02 0.14 -17.84
N LEU A 34 7.06 0.09 -17.00
CA LEU A 34 8.27 0.89 -17.17
C LEU A 34 9.33 0.19 -18.00
N TRP A 35 9.39 -1.14 -17.93
CA TRP A 35 10.44 -1.93 -18.56
C TRP A 35 9.91 -3.24 -19.17
N PRO A 36 8.89 -3.17 -20.05
CA PRO A 36 8.24 -4.36 -20.62
C PRO A 36 9.23 -5.30 -21.30
N GLN A 37 10.29 -4.76 -21.92
CA GLN A 37 11.26 -5.55 -22.69
C GLN A 37 12.12 -6.50 -21.85
N SER A 38 12.27 -6.28 -20.54
CA SER A 38 13.01 -7.22 -19.67
C SER A 38 12.11 -8.19 -18.90
N VAL A 39 10.78 -8.13 -19.11
CA VAL A 39 9.88 -9.09 -18.49
C VAL A 39 9.93 -10.40 -19.27
N PRO A 40 10.26 -11.54 -18.64
CA PRO A 40 10.35 -12.83 -19.33
C PRO A 40 8.95 -13.45 -19.52
N TYR A 41 8.13 -12.86 -20.40
CA TYR A 41 6.73 -13.27 -20.62
C TYR A 41 6.58 -14.77 -20.91
N GLN A 42 7.49 -15.36 -21.68
CA GLN A 42 7.42 -16.79 -22.03
C GLN A 42 7.58 -17.72 -20.81
N SER A 43 8.34 -17.31 -19.79
CA SER A 43 8.55 -18.09 -18.57
C SER A 43 7.41 -17.96 -17.56
N LEU A 44 6.54 -16.96 -17.72
CA LEU A 44 5.39 -16.70 -16.84
C LEU A 44 4.13 -17.48 -17.23
N GLY A 45 4.21 -18.30 -18.28
CA GLY A 45 3.10 -19.12 -18.74
C GLY A 45 1.89 -18.28 -19.19
N PRO A 46 0.64 -18.68 -18.86
CA PRO A 46 -0.56 -17.98 -19.33
C PRO A 46 -0.62 -16.49 -18.96
N LEU A 47 -0.14 -16.13 -17.75
CA LEU A 47 -0.10 -14.74 -17.29
C LEU A 47 0.84 -13.89 -18.18
N GLY A 48 1.97 -14.48 -18.58
CA GLY A 48 2.93 -13.86 -19.46
C GLY A 48 2.35 -13.52 -20.83
N TYR A 49 1.68 -14.48 -21.46
CA TYR A 49 1.02 -14.24 -22.75
C TYR A 49 -0.08 -13.16 -22.66
N PHE A 50 -0.88 -13.17 -21.60
CA PHE A 50 -1.91 -12.16 -21.38
C PHE A 50 -1.31 -10.75 -21.19
N THR A 51 -0.29 -10.64 -20.35
CA THR A 51 0.37 -9.35 -20.12
C THR A 51 1.14 -8.85 -21.34
N GLN A 52 1.77 -9.74 -22.10
CA GLN A 52 2.40 -9.39 -23.37
C GLN A 52 1.36 -8.89 -24.39
N TYR A 53 0.18 -9.51 -24.47
CA TYR A 53 -0.91 -9.04 -25.32
C TYR A 53 -1.35 -7.62 -24.93
N LEU A 54 -1.54 -7.36 -23.62
CA LEU A 54 -1.89 -6.04 -23.11
C LEU A 54 -0.82 -4.99 -23.41
N VAL A 55 0.46 -5.33 -23.28
CA VAL A 55 1.57 -4.42 -23.60
C VAL A 55 1.55 -4.06 -25.08
N ASN A 56 1.35 -5.05 -25.96
CA ASN A 56 1.41 -4.84 -27.40
C ASN A 56 0.18 -4.12 -27.97
N HIS A 57 -1.02 -4.36 -27.42
CA HIS A 57 -2.28 -3.83 -27.97
C HIS A 57 -2.90 -2.70 -27.15
N HIS A 58 -2.59 -2.63 -25.85
CA HIS A 58 -3.28 -1.79 -24.88
C HIS A 58 -2.31 -1.03 -23.96
N HIS A 59 -1.16 -0.62 -24.47
CA HIS A 59 -0.12 0.08 -23.71
C HIS A 59 -0.64 1.31 -22.96
N THR A 60 -1.50 2.11 -23.60
CA THR A 60 -2.13 3.29 -22.97
C THR A 60 -3.00 2.91 -21.77
N LEU A 61 -3.72 1.79 -21.84
CA LEU A 61 -4.54 1.32 -20.72
C LEU A 61 -3.65 0.88 -19.53
N LEU A 62 -2.53 0.22 -19.79
CA LEU A 62 -1.57 -0.15 -18.74
C LEU A 62 -0.95 1.08 -18.08
N HIS A 63 -0.53 2.08 -18.87
CA HIS A 63 0.05 3.29 -18.31
C HIS A 63 -0.98 4.10 -17.50
N ASN A 64 -2.20 4.26 -18.03
CA ASN A 64 -3.28 4.95 -17.34
C ASN A 64 -3.69 4.20 -16.06
N GLY A 65 -3.80 2.88 -16.12
CA GLY A 65 -4.10 2.03 -14.96
C GLY A 65 -3.01 2.10 -13.90
N TYR A 66 -1.74 2.20 -14.31
CA TYR A 66 -0.59 2.36 -13.41
C TYR A 66 -0.68 3.68 -12.62
N TRP A 67 -0.90 4.79 -13.31
CA TRP A 67 -1.09 6.08 -12.65
C TRP A 67 -2.35 6.12 -11.79
N LEU A 68 -3.44 5.51 -12.25
CA LEU A 68 -4.66 5.40 -11.47
C LEU A 68 -4.43 4.63 -10.16
N ALA A 69 -3.67 3.53 -10.22
CA ALA A 69 -3.33 2.75 -9.04
C ALA A 69 -2.49 3.58 -8.04
N TRP A 70 -1.52 4.36 -8.51
CA TRP A 70 -0.79 5.32 -7.68
C TRP A 70 -1.71 6.37 -7.05
N LEU A 71 -2.64 6.94 -7.83
CA LEU A 71 -3.61 7.91 -7.32
C LEU A 71 -4.51 7.32 -6.24
N ILE A 72 -4.95 6.07 -6.39
CA ILE A 72 -5.73 5.35 -5.37
C ILE A 72 -4.89 5.18 -4.09
N HIS A 73 -3.66 4.69 -4.19
CA HIS A 73 -2.76 4.53 -3.05
C HIS A 73 -2.48 5.84 -2.31
N VAL A 74 -2.28 6.95 -3.07
CA VAL A 74 -2.17 8.30 -2.49
C VAL A 74 -3.46 8.67 -1.78
N GLY A 75 -4.62 8.52 -2.42
CA GLY A 75 -5.92 8.81 -1.80
C GLY A 75 -6.16 8.03 -0.50
N GLU A 76 -5.86 6.74 -0.50
CA GLU A 76 -5.98 5.86 0.68
C GLU A 76 -5.03 6.27 1.81
N SER A 77 -3.80 6.64 1.47
CA SER A 77 -2.80 7.11 2.45
C SER A 77 -3.22 8.43 3.09
N LEU A 78 -3.78 9.38 2.32
CA LEU A 78 -4.32 10.63 2.83
C LEU A 78 -5.53 10.38 3.73
N TYR A 79 -6.44 9.50 3.30
CA TYR A 79 -7.60 9.10 4.09
C TYR A 79 -7.18 8.43 5.40
N ALA A 80 -6.13 7.60 5.41
CA ALA A 80 -5.58 7.00 6.62
C ALA A 80 -5.10 8.05 7.63
N MET A 81 -4.48 9.16 7.19
CA MET A 81 -4.10 10.24 8.11
C MET A 81 -5.31 10.93 8.72
N VAL A 82 -6.34 11.22 7.92
CA VAL A 82 -7.59 11.81 8.41
C VAL A 82 -8.27 10.88 9.41
N LEU A 83 -8.31 9.58 9.11
CA LEU A 83 -8.90 8.55 9.97
C LEU A 83 -8.13 8.41 11.29
N CYS A 84 -6.80 8.54 11.27
CA CYS A 84 -5.99 8.57 12.50
C CYS A 84 -6.38 9.75 13.39
N LYS A 85 -6.51 10.95 12.82
CA LYS A 85 -6.95 12.15 13.56
C LYS A 85 -8.35 11.98 14.13
N TYR A 86 -9.28 11.45 13.34
CA TYR A 86 -10.65 11.17 13.78
C TYR A 86 -10.72 10.17 14.93
N LYS A 87 -9.83 9.17 14.93
CA LYS A 87 -9.71 8.18 16.02
C LYS A 87 -8.96 8.71 17.25
N GLY A 88 -8.47 9.95 17.24
CA GLY A 88 -7.73 10.56 18.34
C GLY A 88 -6.26 10.12 18.44
N ILE A 89 -5.70 9.54 17.38
CA ILE A 89 -4.26 9.27 17.27
C ILE A 89 -3.60 10.60 16.91
N THR A 90 -3.12 11.35 17.89
CA THR A 90 -2.47 12.65 17.70
C THR A 90 -0.95 12.55 17.50
N ASP A 91 -0.37 11.37 17.75
CA ASP A 91 1.07 11.14 17.56
C ASP A 91 1.44 11.18 16.07
N SER A 92 2.27 12.16 15.70
CA SER A 92 2.68 12.39 14.31
C SER A 92 3.49 11.23 13.72
N ARG A 93 4.24 10.48 14.54
CA ARG A 93 5.02 9.32 14.07
C ARG A 93 4.08 8.17 13.73
N ALA A 94 3.10 7.89 14.58
CA ALA A 94 2.09 6.87 14.31
C ALA A 94 1.28 7.20 13.05
N GLN A 95 0.87 8.47 12.86
CA GLN A 95 0.19 8.91 11.63
C GLN A 95 1.07 8.70 10.39
N LEU A 96 2.36 9.05 10.46
CA LEU A 96 3.30 8.85 9.35
C LEU A 96 3.48 7.36 9.04
N LEU A 97 3.57 6.49 10.04
CA LEU A 97 3.67 5.04 9.84
C LEU A 97 2.40 4.48 9.20
N TRP A 98 1.20 4.93 9.61
CA TRP A 98 -0.06 4.55 8.96
C TRP A 98 -0.17 5.07 7.53
N PHE A 99 0.29 6.30 7.27
CA PHE A 99 0.39 6.86 5.93
C PHE A 99 1.30 6.01 5.05
N LEU A 100 2.54 5.76 5.49
CA LEU A 100 3.52 4.99 4.71
C LEU A 100 3.06 3.56 4.47
N GLN A 101 2.52 2.89 5.49
CA GLN A 101 1.98 1.53 5.33
C GLN A 101 0.80 1.51 4.34
N THR A 102 -0.07 2.52 4.37
CA THR A 102 -1.23 2.58 3.46
C THR A 102 -0.84 3.02 2.06
N PHE A 103 0.17 3.88 1.91
CA PHE A 103 0.72 4.24 0.62
C PHE A 103 1.34 3.04 -0.10
N LEU A 104 2.06 2.18 0.63
CA LEU A 104 2.72 1.00 0.04
C LEU A 104 1.77 -0.19 -0.15
N PHE A 105 0.84 -0.41 0.79
CA PHE A 105 0.02 -1.63 0.86
C PHE A 105 -1.48 -1.38 0.70
N GLY A 106 -1.89 -0.14 0.42
CA GLY A 106 -3.26 0.25 0.10
C GLY A 106 -4.31 -0.22 1.11
N ILE A 107 -5.45 -0.70 0.59
CA ILE A 107 -6.62 -1.22 1.33
C ILE A 107 -6.24 -2.24 2.41
N ALA A 108 -5.22 -3.07 2.19
CA ALA A 108 -4.80 -4.07 3.19
C ALA A 108 -4.30 -3.40 4.49
N SER A 109 -3.70 -2.21 4.39
CA SER A 109 -3.34 -1.40 5.56
C SER A 109 -4.55 -0.63 6.09
N LEU A 110 -5.34 -0.02 5.19
CA LEU A 110 -6.47 0.82 5.59
C LEU A 110 -7.54 0.04 6.36
N SER A 111 -7.83 -1.19 5.95
CA SER A 111 -8.78 -2.09 6.64
C SER A 111 -8.39 -2.33 8.10
N ILE A 112 -7.09 -2.46 8.39
CA ILE A 112 -6.59 -2.62 9.76
C ILE A 112 -6.81 -1.34 10.55
N LEU A 113 -6.53 -0.17 9.96
CA LEU A 113 -6.76 1.12 10.62
C LEU A 113 -8.25 1.35 10.91
N ILE A 114 -9.13 0.94 10.01
CA ILE A 114 -10.59 1.01 10.21
C ILE A 114 -11.01 0.19 11.43
N VAL A 115 -10.55 -1.06 11.53
CA VAL A 115 -10.84 -1.95 12.68
C VAL A 115 -10.12 -1.51 13.95
N TYR A 116 -8.97 -0.85 13.81
CA TYR A 116 -8.15 -0.42 14.94
C TYR A 116 -8.92 0.56 15.84
N ARG A 117 -9.06 0.17 17.12
CA ARG A 117 -9.61 0.99 18.19
C ARG A 117 -8.43 1.43 19.06
N PRO A 118 -8.03 2.71 19.04
CA PRO A 118 -6.95 3.17 19.90
C PRO A 118 -7.32 2.93 21.36
N LYS A 119 -6.46 2.22 22.10
CA LYS A 119 -6.63 2.08 23.54
C LYS A 119 -6.50 3.48 24.14
N ARG A 120 -7.58 4.02 24.73
CA ARG A 120 -7.48 5.18 25.62
C ARG A 120 -6.55 4.77 26.76
N GLN A 121 -5.32 5.28 26.74
CA GLN A 121 -4.47 5.25 27.93
C GLN A 121 -5.22 6.08 28.98
N LYS A 122 -5.80 5.42 29.99
CA LYS A 122 -6.29 6.09 31.20
C LYS A 122 -5.06 6.71 31.84
N HIS A 123 -4.95 8.03 31.77
CA HIS A 123 -4.01 8.77 32.59
C HIS A 123 -4.50 8.58 34.03
N SER A 124 -3.77 7.78 34.82
CA SER A 124 -3.99 7.64 36.27
C SER A 124 -3.07 8.58 37.01
#